data_AF-A0A2K3M1H2-F1
#
_entry.id   AF-A0A2K3M1H2-F1
#
_cell.length_a   1.000
_cell.length_b   1.000
_cell.length_c   1.000
_cell.angle_alpha   90.00
_cell.angle_beta   90.00
_cell.angle_gamma   90.00
#
_symmetry.space_group_name_H-M   'P 1'
#
loop_
_entity.id
_entity.type
_entity.pdbx_description
1 polymer ?
#
loop_
_entity_poly.entity_id
_entity_poly.type
_entity_poly.pdbx_seq_one_letter_code
_entity_poly.pdbx_strand_id
1 'polypeptide(L)'
;VEKSERDRKIDEWLPINADRNAKWWYSAFHNVTAMVGAGVLGLPFAMSQLGWGAGVTILILSWIITLYTLWQMVEMHEMVPGKRFDRYHELGQYAFGEKLGLYIVVPQQIVVEVGVNIVYMVTGAHFVLSHLPSFNSISGISLVAAVMSF
;
A
#
# COMPACT_ATOMS: atom_id res chain seq x y z
N VAL A 1 -6.98 -2.28 -28.98
CA VAL A 1 -7.97 -1.18 -28.98
C VAL A 1 -7.18 0.10 -28.74
N GLU A 2 -7.14 0.98 -29.72
CA GLU A 2 -6.42 2.26 -29.61
C GLU A 2 -7.13 3.14 -28.57
N LYS A 3 -6.43 3.54 -27.48
CA LYS A 3 -6.98 4.48 -26.49
C LYS A 3 -7.30 5.79 -27.21
N SER A 4 -8.45 6.40 -26.91
CA SER A 4 -8.80 7.68 -27.52
C SER A 4 -7.78 8.75 -27.09
N GLU A 5 -7.51 9.74 -27.95
CA GLU A 5 -6.57 10.83 -27.61
C GLU A 5 -6.97 11.58 -26.32
N ARG A 6 -8.27 11.58 -26.00
CA ARG A 6 -8.79 12.15 -24.76
C ARG A 6 -8.33 11.35 -23.55
N ASP A 7 -8.42 10.03 -23.60
CA ASP A 7 -8.01 9.16 -22.49
C ASP A 7 -6.51 9.27 -22.25
N ARG A 8 -5.71 9.35 -23.32
CA ARG A 8 -4.27 9.55 -23.21
C ARG A 8 -3.93 10.89 -22.54
N LYS A 9 -4.62 11.98 -22.91
CA LYS A 9 -4.43 13.30 -22.28
C LYS A 9 -4.82 13.30 -20.79
N ILE A 10 -5.85 12.53 -20.41
CA ILE A 10 -6.26 12.37 -19.01
C ILE A 10 -5.20 11.61 -18.23
N ASP A 11 -4.69 10.51 -18.78
CA ASP A 11 -3.63 9.71 -18.17
C ASP A 11 -2.32 10.52 -18.02
N GLU A 12 -1.94 11.30 -19.03
CA GLU A 12 -0.78 12.20 -18.97
C GLU A 12 -0.94 13.33 -17.93
N TRP A 13 -2.17 13.82 -17.71
CA TRP A 13 -2.43 14.88 -16.73
C TRP A 13 -2.41 14.38 -15.29
N LEU A 14 -2.87 13.14 -15.04
CA LEU A 14 -2.88 12.55 -13.70
C LEU A 14 -1.47 12.08 -13.30
N PRO A 15 -0.86 12.64 -12.24
CA PRO A 15 0.51 12.30 -11.86
C PRO A 15 0.75 10.80 -11.62
N ILE A 16 -0.30 10.07 -11.25
CA ILE A 16 -0.30 8.63 -10.97
C ILE A 16 -0.36 7.75 -12.23
N ASN A 17 -0.91 8.26 -13.34
CA ASN A 17 -1.06 7.52 -14.61
C ASN A 17 -0.07 8.03 -15.69
N ALA A 18 0.61 9.15 -15.44
CA ALA A 18 1.54 9.74 -16.39
C ALA A 18 2.75 8.83 -16.63
N ASP A 19 3.06 8.58 -17.90
CA ASP A 19 4.18 7.72 -18.29
C ASP A 19 5.51 8.39 -17.92
N ARG A 20 6.29 7.76 -17.03
CA ARG A 20 7.56 8.30 -16.54
C ARG A 20 8.67 7.31 -16.75
N ASN A 21 9.83 7.81 -17.18
CA ASN A 21 11.03 6.98 -17.31
C ASN A 21 11.57 6.62 -15.91
N ALA A 22 11.26 5.41 -15.46
CA ALA A 22 11.70 4.87 -14.18
C ALA A 22 12.55 3.62 -14.38
N LYS A 23 13.65 3.55 -13.64
CA LYS A 23 14.53 2.37 -13.59
C LYS A 23 13.98 1.36 -12.58
N TRP A 24 14.22 0.07 -12.80
CA TRP A 24 13.64 -1.02 -11.99
C TRP A 24 13.89 -0.88 -10.49
N TRP A 25 15.05 -0.33 -10.08
CA TRP A 25 15.39 -0.18 -8.67
C TRP A 25 14.55 0.90 -7.97
N TYR A 26 14.07 1.94 -8.68
CA TYR A 26 13.16 2.91 -8.07
C TYR A 26 11.85 2.24 -7.67
N SER A 27 11.29 1.39 -8.55
CA SER A 27 10.11 0.58 -8.24
C SER A 27 10.36 -0.36 -7.05
N ALA A 28 11.53 -1.01 -7.00
CA ALA A 28 11.91 -1.85 -5.87
C ALA A 28 11.95 -1.06 -4.55
N PHE A 29 12.58 0.11 -4.51
CA PHE A 29 12.64 0.95 -3.31
C PHE A 29 11.26 1.47 -2.87
N HIS A 30 10.41 1.88 -3.82
CA HIS A 30 9.04 2.28 -3.52
C HIS A 30 8.24 1.11 -2.92
N ASN A 31 8.37 -0.10 -3.47
CA ASN A 31 7.71 -1.28 -2.93
C ASN A 31 8.19 -1.62 -1.52
N VAL A 32 9.50 -1.60 -1.27
CA VAL A 32 10.06 -1.84 0.07
C VAL A 32 9.53 -0.79 1.06
N THR A 33 9.52 0.49 0.69
CA THR A 33 9.04 1.58 1.56
C THR A 33 7.54 1.49 1.83
N ALA A 34 6.76 1.05 0.84
CA ALA A 34 5.32 0.85 1.01
C ALA A 34 5.01 -0.34 1.94
N MET A 35 5.83 -1.39 1.91
CA MET A 35 5.61 -2.60 2.72
C MET A 35 6.21 -2.49 4.14
N VAL A 36 7.39 -1.87 4.29
CA VAL A 36 8.06 -1.72 5.57
C VAL A 36 7.47 -0.53 6.31
N GLY A 37 6.65 -0.81 7.32
CA GLY A 37 6.04 0.23 8.14
C GLY A 37 5.55 -0.27 9.49
N ALA A 38 4.51 0.37 10.03
CA ALA A 38 4.00 0.11 11.38
C ALA A 38 3.65 -1.36 11.63
N GLY A 39 3.20 -2.10 10.60
CA GLY A 39 2.88 -3.53 10.71
C GLY A 39 4.06 -4.43 11.12
N VAL A 40 5.29 -4.06 10.75
CA VAL A 40 6.50 -4.86 11.07
C VAL A 40 6.83 -4.79 12.58
N LEU A 41 6.41 -3.73 13.26
CA LEU A 41 6.67 -3.52 14.69
C LEU A 41 5.97 -4.57 15.58
N GLY A 42 4.90 -5.20 15.09
CA GLY A 42 4.21 -6.29 15.76
C GLY A 42 4.89 -7.66 15.63
N LEU A 43 5.86 -7.81 14.73
CA LEU A 43 6.50 -9.11 14.45
C LEU A 43 7.20 -9.72 15.68
N PRO A 44 7.98 -8.99 16.50
CA PRO A 44 8.61 -9.58 17.68
C PRO A 44 7.60 -10.13 18.68
N PHE A 45 6.47 -9.43 18.85
CA PHE A 45 5.38 -9.89 19.70
C PHE A 45 4.71 -11.15 19.13
N ALA A 46 4.40 -11.18 17.82
CA ALA A 46 3.85 -12.38 17.19
C ALA A 46 4.79 -13.59 17.31
N MET A 47 6.09 -13.37 17.13
CA MET A 47 7.14 -14.39 17.27
C MET A 47 7.26 -14.91 18.71
N SER A 48 7.07 -14.05 19.73
CA SER A 48 7.09 -14.48 21.12
C SER A 48 5.88 -15.35 21.49
N GLN A 49 4.73 -15.11 20.86
CA GLN A 49 3.51 -15.92 21.08
C GLN A 49 3.55 -17.25 20.32
N LEU A 50 4.06 -17.27 19.08
CA LEU A 50 4.10 -18.46 18.23
C LEU A 50 5.33 -19.35 18.50
N GLY A 51 6.38 -18.78 19.10
CA GLY A 51 7.68 -19.42 19.22
C GLY A 51 8.45 -19.47 17.88
N TRP A 52 9.74 -19.79 17.96
CA TRP A 52 10.64 -19.74 16.81
C TRP A 52 10.25 -20.68 15.66
N GLY A 53 9.91 -21.94 15.97
CA GLY A 53 9.58 -22.93 14.94
C GLY A 53 8.36 -22.51 14.11
N ALA A 54 7.20 -22.40 14.75
CA ALA A 54 5.97 -22.04 14.05
C ALA A 54 6.03 -20.62 13.46
N GLY A 55 6.64 -19.66 14.15
CA GLY A 55 6.84 -18.30 13.68
C GLY A 55 7.63 -18.25 12.36
N VAL A 56 8.82 -18.87 12.32
CA VAL A 56 9.65 -18.91 11.11
C VAL A 56 8.94 -19.65 9.98
N THR A 57 8.26 -20.77 10.26
CA THR A 57 7.50 -21.49 9.24
C THR A 57 6.42 -20.61 8.60
N ILE A 58 5.62 -19.90 9.40
CA ILE A 58 4.58 -18.99 8.90
C ILE A 58 5.19 -17.84 8.09
N LEU A 59 6.32 -17.27 8.52
CA LEU A 59 7.00 -16.21 7.79
C LEU A 59 7.49 -16.67 6.40
N ILE A 60 8.08 -17.87 6.32
CA ILE A 60 8.50 -18.47 5.05
C ILE A 60 7.30 -18.73 4.14
N LEU A 61 6.22 -19.31 4.68
CA LEU A 61 4.99 -19.55 3.91
C LEU A 61 4.38 -18.24 3.40
N SER A 62 4.27 -17.23 4.26
CA SER A 62 3.79 -15.90 3.89
C SER A 62 4.65 -15.27 2.80
N TRP A 63 5.98 -15.42 2.87
CA TRP A 63 6.89 -14.93 1.85
C TRP A 63 6.69 -15.62 0.50
N ILE A 64 6.56 -16.95 0.48
CA ILE A 64 6.27 -17.72 -0.74
C ILE A 64 4.94 -17.27 -1.37
N ILE A 65 3.88 -17.15 -0.56
CA ILE A 65 2.57 -16.68 -1.02
C ILE A 65 2.68 -15.26 -1.58
N THR A 66 3.41 -14.37 -0.90
CA THR A 66 3.60 -12.98 -1.34
C THR A 66 4.30 -12.94 -2.70
N LEU A 67 5.40 -13.67 -2.88
CA LEU A 67 6.09 -13.74 -4.17
C LEU A 67 5.21 -14.31 -5.28
N TYR A 68 4.44 -15.36 -4.98
CA TYR A 68 3.51 -15.95 -5.94
C TYR A 68 2.42 -14.94 -6.36
N THR A 69 1.83 -14.22 -5.40
CA THR A 69 0.82 -13.20 -5.72
C THR A 69 1.41 -12.00 -6.49
N LEU A 70 2.64 -11.58 -6.19
CA LEU A 70 3.33 -10.54 -6.96
C LEU A 70 3.57 -10.99 -8.40
N TRP A 71 4.02 -12.23 -8.60
CA TRP A 71 4.15 -12.81 -9.94
C TRP A 71 2.81 -12.77 -10.69
N GLN A 72 1.74 -13.23 -10.04
CA GLN A 72 0.41 -13.23 -10.64
C GLN A 72 -0.07 -11.81 -11.00
N MET A 73 0.19 -10.82 -10.14
CA MET A 73 -0.14 -9.42 -10.42
C MET A 73 0.59 -8.87 -11.65
N VAL A 74 1.87 -9.21 -11.81
CA VAL A 74 2.66 -8.80 -12.98
C VAL A 74 2.09 -9.42 -14.26
N GLU A 75 1.76 -10.71 -14.25
CA GLU A 75 1.18 -11.38 -15.42
C GLU A 75 -0.20 -10.82 -15.78
N MET A 76 -1.04 -10.57 -14.77
CA MET A 76 -2.38 -10.03 -14.98
C MET A 76 -2.38 -8.58 -15.47
N HIS A 77 -1.31 -7.83 -15.19
CA HIS A 77 -1.18 -6.42 -15.56
C HIS A 77 -1.27 -6.19 -17.08
N GLU A 78 -0.77 -7.13 -17.88
CA GLU A 78 -0.78 -7.06 -19.35
C GLU A 78 -1.40 -8.32 -19.99
N MET A 79 -2.31 -8.99 -19.28
CA MET A 79 -2.91 -10.24 -19.74
C MET A 79 -3.68 -10.15 -21.06
N VAL A 80 -4.04 -8.93 -21.48
CA VAL A 80 -4.63 -8.64 -22.79
C VAL A 80 -3.64 -7.82 -23.60
N PRO A 81 -3.20 -8.30 -24.79
CA PRO A 81 -2.28 -7.55 -25.63
C PRO A 81 -2.77 -6.13 -25.92
N GLY A 82 -1.94 -5.14 -25.57
CA GLY A 82 -2.22 -3.73 -25.78
C GLY A 82 -3.17 -3.08 -24.77
N LYS A 83 -3.53 -3.76 -23.68
CA LYS A 83 -4.25 -3.16 -22.55
C LYS A 83 -3.51 -3.42 -21.25
N ARG A 84 -3.09 -2.33 -20.62
CA ARG A 84 -2.47 -2.32 -19.29
C ARG A 84 -3.57 -2.12 -18.24
N PHE A 85 -3.60 -2.98 -17.23
CA PHE A 85 -4.52 -2.88 -16.10
C PHE A 85 -3.78 -2.37 -14.87
N ASP A 86 -3.77 -1.05 -14.67
CA ASP A 86 -3.03 -0.40 -13.59
C ASP A 86 -3.73 -0.51 -12.22
N ARG A 87 -5.03 -0.85 -12.20
CA ARG A 87 -5.86 -0.76 -10.98
C ARG A 87 -6.53 -2.09 -10.67
N TYR A 88 -6.55 -2.44 -9.39
CA TYR A 88 -7.21 -3.68 -8.93
C TYR A 88 -8.69 -3.75 -9.31
N HIS A 89 -9.42 -2.62 -9.26
CA HIS A 89 -10.82 -2.64 -9.65
C HIS A 89 -11.00 -2.84 -11.17
N GLU A 90 -10.08 -2.39 -12.02
CA GLU A 90 -10.14 -2.66 -13.46
C GLU A 90 -9.89 -4.13 -13.76
N LEU A 91 -8.93 -4.73 -13.06
CA LEU A 91 -8.69 -6.18 -13.06
C LEU A 91 -9.94 -6.94 -12.60
N GLY A 92 -10.54 -6.50 -11.50
CA GLY A 92 -11.78 -7.10 -10.98
C GLY A 92 -12.95 -6.97 -11.95
N GLN A 93 -13.11 -5.81 -12.59
CA GLN A 93 -14.13 -5.59 -13.62
C GLN A 93 -13.91 -6.45 -14.85
N TYR A 94 -12.65 -6.68 -15.23
CA TYR A 94 -12.32 -7.57 -16.33
C TYR A 94 -12.62 -9.04 -16.00
N ALA A 95 -12.28 -9.49 -14.79
CA ALA A 95 -12.47 -10.88 -14.37
C ALA A 95 -13.93 -11.23 -14.00
N PHE A 96 -14.65 -10.32 -13.34
CA PHE A 96 -15.98 -10.58 -12.75
C PHE A 96 -17.11 -9.76 -13.39
N GLY A 97 -16.80 -8.87 -14.34
CA GLY A 97 -17.74 -7.96 -14.98
C GLY A 97 -17.80 -6.58 -14.33
N GLU A 98 -18.29 -5.60 -15.09
CA GLU A 98 -18.16 -4.16 -14.79
C GLU A 98 -18.72 -3.72 -13.42
N LYS A 99 -19.87 -4.28 -13.01
CA LYS A 99 -20.49 -3.95 -11.72
C LYS A 99 -20.00 -4.84 -10.59
N LEU A 100 -19.98 -6.16 -10.81
CA LEU A 100 -19.64 -7.13 -9.78
C LEU A 100 -18.17 -7.01 -9.36
N GLY A 101 -17.25 -6.80 -10.31
CA GLY A 101 -15.85 -6.56 -10.02
C GLY A 101 -15.61 -5.34 -9.13
N LEU A 102 -16.33 -4.24 -9.37
CA LEU A 102 -16.27 -3.05 -8.51
C LEU A 102 -16.77 -3.35 -7.10
N TYR A 103 -17.94 -3.98 -6.97
CA TYR A 103 -18.53 -4.27 -5.66
C TYR A 103 -17.73 -5.27 -4.83
N ILE A 104 -16.92 -6.12 -5.46
CA ILE A 104 -16.03 -7.04 -4.75
C ILE A 104 -14.73 -6.34 -4.34
N VAL A 105 -14.06 -5.69 -5.30
CA VAL A 105 -12.70 -5.18 -5.08
C VAL A 105 -12.68 -3.89 -4.26
N VAL A 106 -13.56 -2.93 -4.57
CA VAL A 106 -13.51 -1.59 -3.97
C VAL A 106 -13.77 -1.61 -2.46
N PRO A 107 -14.76 -2.35 -1.92
CA PRO A 107 -14.94 -2.42 -0.48
C PRO A 107 -13.72 -3.00 0.25
N GLN A 108 -13.09 -4.03 -0.32
CA GLN A 108 -11.87 -4.61 0.24
C GLN A 108 -10.71 -3.61 0.24
N GLN A 109 -10.53 -2.84 -0.85
CA GLN A 109 -9.52 -1.79 -0.91
C GLN A 109 -9.75 -0.72 0.18
N ILE A 110 -10.98 -0.23 0.32
CA ILE A 110 -11.32 0.79 1.33
C ILE A 110 -11.09 0.26 2.76
N VAL A 111 -11.48 -0.97 3.06
CA VAL A 111 -11.26 -1.57 4.38
C VAL A 111 -9.77 -1.63 4.72
N VAL A 112 -8.94 -2.07 3.77
CA VAL A 112 -7.47 -2.14 3.96
C VAL A 112 -6.88 -0.74 4.12
N GLU A 113 -7.23 0.22 3.25
CA GLU A 113 -6.71 1.59 3.31
C GLU A 113 -7.07 2.30 4.61
N VAL A 114 -8.33 2.23 5.03
CA VAL A 114 -8.79 2.82 6.30
C VAL A 114 -8.12 2.15 7.48
N GLY A 115 -8.02 0.81 7.49
CA GLY A 115 -7.36 0.07 8.55
C GLY A 115 -5.88 0.44 8.69
N VAL A 116 -5.15 0.52 7.58
CA VAL A 116 -3.75 0.95 7.56
C VAL A 116 -3.61 2.38 8.09
N ASN A 117 -4.44 3.32 7.63
CA ASN A 117 -4.39 4.70 8.12
C ASN A 117 -4.59 4.80 9.64
N ILE A 118 -5.52 4.03 10.20
CA ILE A 118 -5.75 3.98 11.65
C ILE A 118 -4.52 3.44 12.38
N VAL A 119 -3.96 2.31 11.93
CA VAL A 119 -2.78 1.70 12.56
C VAL A 119 -1.59 2.67 12.54
N TYR A 120 -1.36 3.35 11.42
CA TYR A 120 -0.27 4.33 11.30
C TYR A 120 -0.49 5.53 12.23
N MET A 121 -1.71 6.07 12.31
CA MET A 121 -2.02 7.19 13.20
C MET A 121 -1.79 6.82 14.68
N VAL A 122 -2.28 5.65 15.10
CA VAL A 122 -2.13 5.17 16.48
C VAL A 122 -0.65 4.89 16.81
N THR A 123 0.06 4.21 15.91
CA THR A 123 1.49 3.90 16.10
C THR A 123 2.34 5.16 16.15
N GLY A 124 2.08 6.11 15.24
CA GLY A 124 2.77 7.40 15.21
C GLY A 124 2.53 8.21 16.49
N ALA A 125 1.28 8.27 16.95
CA ALA A 125 0.94 8.96 18.20
C ALA A 125 1.62 8.31 19.41
N HIS A 126 1.59 6.98 19.53
CA HIS A 126 2.27 6.27 20.62
C HIS A 126 3.78 6.51 20.62
N PHE A 127 4.41 6.48 19.44
CA PHE A 127 5.83 6.76 19.29
C PHE A 127 6.18 8.18 19.76
N VAL A 128 5.40 9.19 19.35
CA VAL A 128 5.66 10.57 19.79
C VAL A 128 5.49 10.70 21.31
N LEU A 129 4.40 10.16 21.86
CA LEU A 129 4.10 10.25 23.29
C LEU A 129 5.15 9.54 24.16
N SER A 130 5.71 8.41 23.70
CA SER A 130 6.75 7.69 24.46
C SER A 130 8.08 8.45 24.55
N HIS A 131 8.30 9.42 23.67
CA HIS A 131 9.52 10.23 23.65
C HIS A 131 9.34 11.62 24.28
N LEU A 132 8.13 11.97 24.72
CA LEU A 132 7.89 13.24 25.40
C LEU A 132 8.13 13.12 26.91
N PRO A 133 9.02 13.93 27.49
CA PRO A 133 9.30 13.88 28.93
C PRO A 133 8.14 14.41 29.79
N SER A 134 7.24 15.23 29.21
CA SER A 134 6.02 15.70 29.88
C SER A 134 4.97 16.22 28.89
N PHE A 135 3.70 16.24 29.31
CA PHE A 135 2.57 16.77 28.53
C PHE A 135 2.70 18.28 28.18
N ASN A 136 3.52 19.04 28.92
CA ASN A 136 3.81 20.44 28.58
C ASN A 136 4.54 20.56 27.23
N SER A 137 5.28 19.52 26.82
CA SER A 137 5.98 19.48 25.53
C SER A 137 5.02 19.33 24.33
N ILE A 138 3.81 18.77 24.55
CA ILE A 138 2.77 18.67 23.51
C ILE A 138 2.31 20.06 23.05
N SER A 139 2.17 21.01 23.99
CA SER A 139 1.81 22.39 23.64
C SER A 139 2.82 23.06 22.70
N GLY A 140 4.13 22.74 22.86
CA GLY A 140 5.19 23.18 21.97
C GLY A 140 5.14 22.50 20.59
N ILE A 141 4.80 21.21 20.53
CA ILE A 141 4.59 20.48 19.27
C ILE A 141 3.38 21.04 18.52
N SER A 142 2.27 21.34 19.22
CA SER A 142 1.10 21.97 18.61
C SER A 142 1.43 23.35 18.01
N LEU A 143 2.30 24.13 18.65
CA LEU A 143 2.77 25.40 18.10
C LEU A 143 3.61 25.20 16.83
N VAL A 144 4.56 24.26 16.83
CA VAL A 144 5.39 23.96 15.65
C VAL A 144 4.55 23.40 14.50
N ALA A 145 3.59 22.51 14.79
CA ALA A 145 2.65 22.00 13.81
C ALA A 145 1.78 23.11 13.22
N ALA A 146 1.30 24.05 14.03
CA ALA A 146 0.55 25.21 13.56
C ALA A 146 1.39 26.11 12.64
N VAL A 147 2.68 26.33 12.95
CA VAL A 147 3.60 27.12 12.12
C VAL A 147 3.93 26.41 10.80
N MET A 148 4.08 25.09 10.80
CA MET A 148 4.34 24.28 9.60
C MET A 148 3.11 24.12 8.68
N SER A 149 1.93 24.50 9.17
CA SER A 149 0.66 24.44 8.42
C SER A 149 0.34 25.73 7.64
N PHE A 150 1.28 26.69 7.60
CA PHE A 150 1.23 27.93 6.81
C PHE A 150 2.21 27.91 5.64
#